data_AF-A0A243RV65-F1
#
_entry.id   AF-A0A243RV65-F1
#
_cell.length_a   1.000
_cell.length_b   1.000
_cell.length_c   1.000
_cell.angle_alpha   90.00
_cell.angle_beta   90.00
_cell.angle_gamma   90.00
#
_symmetry.space_group_name_H-M   'P 1'
#
loop_
_entity.id
_entity.type
_entity.pdbx_description
1 polymer ?
#
loop_
_entity_poly.entity_id
_entity_poly.type
_entity_poly.pdbx_seq_one_letter_code
_entity_poly.pdbx_strand_id
1 'polypeptide(L)'
;MSAPARQAVIDLQLVPGTSVLDYGCGRGGEIRALQGLDLDVSGWDPVYFPDGRLEPADIVLLTYVVNVIEDRAERQRTLKRAWELAKKVFES
;
A
#
# COMPACT_ATOMS: atom_id res chain seq x y z
N MET A 1 -12.94 1.56 -2.36
CA MET A 1 -12.12 0.76 -1.43
C MET A 1 -12.55 -0.68 -1.58
N SER A 2 -11.63 -1.57 -1.94
CA SER A 2 -11.92 -3.00 -1.95
C SER A 2 -12.29 -3.48 -0.53
N ALA A 3 -13.19 -4.45 -0.43
CA ALA A 3 -13.64 -4.98 0.86
C ALA A 3 -12.48 -5.50 1.75
N PRO A 4 -11.44 -6.17 1.19
CA PRO A 4 -10.27 -6.59 1.97
C PRO A 4 -9.46 -5.41 2.54
N ALA A 5 -9.27 -4.33 1.78
CA ALA A 5 -8.53 -3.16 2.25
C ALA A 5 -9.25 -2.46 3.41
N ARG A 6 -10.59 -2.35 3.33
CA ARG A 6 -11.39 -1.77 4.39
C ARG A 6 -11.33 -2.60 5.67
N GLN A 7 -11.40 -3.92 5.55
CA GLN A 7 -11.36 -4.81 6.69
C GLN A 7 -9.97 -4.83 7.34
N ALA A 8 -8.89 -4.85 6.55
CA ALA A 8 -7.52 -4.77 7.08
C ALA A 8 -7.26 -3.47 7.86
N VAL A 9 -7.75 -2.33 7.37
CA VAL A 9 -7.67 -1.05 8.11
C VAL A 9 -8.42 -1.10 9.44
N ILE A 10 -9.59 -1.75 9.48
CA ILE A 10 -10.38 -1.88 10.70
C ILE A 10 -9.72 -2.88 11.68
N ASP A 11 -9.21 -4.00 11.18
CA ASP A 11 -8.63 -5.08 11.98
C ASP A 11 -7.26 -4.71 12.58
N LEU A 12 -6.49 -3.86 11.90
CA LEU A 12 -5.16 -3.43 12.33
C LEU A 12 -5.18 -2.32 13.41
N GLN A 13 -6.36 -1.91 13.90
CA GLN A 13 -6.52 -0.82 14.88
C GLN A 13 -5.74 0.45 14.49
N LEU A 14 -5.87 0.89 13.22
CA LEU A 14 -5.08 2.01 12.73
C LEU A 14 -5.36 3.28 13.54
N VAL A 15 -4.30 3.86 14.07
CA VAL A 15 -4.37 5.15 14.76
C VAL A 15 -4.31 6.28 13.72
N PRO A 16 -5.01 7.41 13.94
CA PRO A 16 -4.87 8.59 13.10
C PRO A 16 -3.40 8.97 12.88
N GLY A 17 -3.04 9.33 11.65
CA GLY A 17 -1.65 9.66 11.28
C GLY A 17 -0.76 8.46 10.96
N THR A 18 -1.30 7.23 10.99
CA THR A 18 -0.60 6.05 10.45
C THR A 18 -0.34 6.26 8.95
N SER A 19 0.92 6.09 8.52
CA SER A 19 1.32 6.24 7.12
C SER A 19 1.03 4.98 6.31
N VAL A 20 0.34 5.13 5.17
CA VAL A 20 -0.05 4.05 4.27
C VAL A 20 0.47 4.34 2.87
N LEU A 21 1.16 3.36 2.28
CA LEU A 21 1.53 3.36 0.87
C LEU A 21 0.66 2.34 0.12
N ASP A 22 -0.12 2.81 -0.84
CA ASP A 22 -0.81 1.95 -1.81
C ASP A 22 0.12 1.64 -3.00
N TYR A 23 0.76 0.47 -2.97
CA TYR A 23 1.72 0.03 -3.98
C TYR A 23 0.97 -0.59 -5.16
N GLY A 24 1.09 0.04 -6.34
CA GLY A 24 0.32 -0.26 -7.54
C GLY A 24 -1.11 0.25 -7.44
N CYS A 25 -1.28 1.51 -7.00
CA CYS A 25 -2.58 2.16 -6.80
C CYS A 25 -3.38 2.38 -8.09
N GLY A 26 -2.81 2.04 -9.25
CA GLY A 26 -3.37 2.32 -10.56
C GLY A 26 -3.66 3.82 -10.72
N ARG A 27 -4.93 4.16 -10.96
CA ARG A 27 -5.39 5.55 -11.14
C ARG A 27 -5.71 6.27 -9.83
N GLY A 28 -5.31 5.72 -8.67
CA GLY A 28 -5.49 6.36 -7.36
C GLY A 28 -6.91 6.31 -6.81
N GLY A 29 -7.68 5.28 -7.17
CA GLY A 29 -9.07 5.12 -6.71
C GLY A 29 -9.18 4.79 -5.22
N GLU A 30 -8.25 4.01 -4.67
CA GLU A 30 -8.28 3.57 -3.26
C GLU A 30 -7.69 4.61 -2.30
N ILE A 31 -6.73 5.42 -2.76
CA ILE A 31 -6.10 6.50 -1.97
C ILE A 31 -7.16 7.43 -1.35
N ARG A 32 -8.11 7.93 -2.16
CA ARG A 32 -9.15 8.85 -1.69
C ARG A 32 -10.04 8.27 -0.61
N ALA A 33 -10.27 6.96 -0.64
CA ALA A 33 -11.12 6.30 0.34
C ALA A 33 -10.39 6.10 1.67
N LEU A 34 -9.08 5.83 1.63
CA LEU A 34 -8.24 5.69 2.82
C LEU A 34 -7.97 7.04 3.51
N GLN A 35 -7.82 8.12 2.72
CA GLN A 35 -7.66 9.48 3.27
C GLN A 35 -8.87 9.94 4.09
N GLY A 36 -10.07 9.42 3.80
CA GLY A 36 -11.28 9.69 4.60
C GLY A 36 -11.31 9.04 5.98
N LEU A 37 -10.24 8.32 6.37
CA LEU A 37 -10.08 7.65 7.67
C LEU A 37 -8.96 8.28 8.54
N ASP A 38 -8.57 9.53 8.26
CA ASP A 38 -7.47 10.25 8.94
C ASP A 38 -6.10 9.54 8.88
N LEU A 39 -5.86 8.80 7.80
CA LEU A 39 -4.58 8.15 7.50
C LEU A 39 -3.73 9.06 6.59
N ASP A 40 -2.40 8.99 6.74
CA ASP A 40 -1.47 9.64 5.81
C ASP A 40 -1.21 8.70 4.63
N VAL A 41 -1.98 8.88 3.55
CA VAL A 41 -2.00 7.95 2.43
C VAL A 41 -1.24 8.51 1.24
N SER A 42 -0.29 7.73 0.75
CA SER A 42 0.41 7.92 -0.51
C SER A 42 0.15 6.75 -1.44
N GLY A 43 0.45 6.92 -2.73
CA GLY A 43 0.37 5.82 -3.68
C GLY A 43 1.38 5.99 -4.79
N TRP A 44 1.74 4.85 -5.38
CA TRP A 44 2.66 4.77 -6.50
C TRP A 44 2.20 3.67 -7.45
N ASP A 45 2.32 3.89 -8.75
CA ASP A 45 2.06 2.87 -9.76
C ASP A 45 3.01 3.07 -10.95
N PRO A 46 3.72 2.04 -11.44
CA PRO A 46 4.72 2.22 -12.47
C PRO A 46 4.15 2.66 -13.83
N VAL A 47 2.84 2.44 -14.07
CA VAL A 47 2.18 2.71 -15.34
C VAL A 47 1.28 3.94 -15.25
N TYR A 48 0.46 4.01 -14.21
CA TYR A 48 -0.60 5.00 -14.08
C TYR A 48 -0.24 6.18 -13.18
N PHE A 49 0.74 6.02 -12.28
CA PHE A 49 1.15 7.06 -11.35
C PHE A 49 2.65 6.96 -10.99
N PRO A 50 3.55 7.06 -11.99
CA PRO A 50 4.98 6.80 -11.81
C PRO A 50 5.68 7.84 -10.95
N ASP A 51 5.14 9.07 -10.93
CA ASP A 51 5.65 10.20 -10.15
C ASP A 51 5.14 10.20 -8.69
N GLY A 52 4.38 9.17 -8.30
CA GLY A 52 3.94 8.97 -6.92
C GLY A 52 5.10 8.81 -5.94
N ARG A 53 4.90 9.16 -4.67
CA ARG A 53 5.92 8.99 -3.63
C ARG A 53 6.06 7.52 -3.27
N LEU A 54 7.23 6.95 -3.55
CA LEU A 54 7.61 5.60 -3.16
C LEU A 54 8.51 5.65 -1.92
N GLU A 55 7.91 6.01 -0.78
CA GLU A 55 8.59 6.23 0.49
C GLU A 55 8.19 5.16 1.53
N PRO A 56 9.03 4.88 2.54
CA PRO A 56 8.66 3.94 3.58
C PRO A 56 7.41 4.37 4.37
N ALA A 57 6.50 3.43 4.61
CA ALA A 57 5.22 3.65 5.30
C ALA A 57 5.00 2.60 6.40
N ASP A 58 4.16 2.90 7.38
CA ASP A 58 3.83 1.94 8.45
C ASP A 58 3.10 0.73 7.87
N ILE A 59 2.30 0.96 6.81
CA ILE A 59 1.59 -0.08 6.08
C ILE A 59 1.82 0.09 4.59
N VAL A 60 2.16 -1.02 3.91
CA VAL A 60 2.24 -1.09 2.45
C VAL A 60 1.17 -2.04 1.94
N LEU A 61 0.21 -1.52 1.18
CA LEU A 61 -0.88 -2.28 0.59
C LEU A 61 -0.51 -2.74 -0.83
N LEU A 62 -0.89 -3.98 -1.14
CA LEU A 62 -0.76 -4.61 -2.47
C LEU A 62 -2.12 -5.16 -2.88
N THR A 63 -3.13 -4.30 -2.96
CA THR A 63 -4.54 -4.69 -3.12
C THR A 63 -4.85 -5.37 -4.46
N TYR A 64 -4.12 -5.04 -5.53
CA TYR A 64 -4.36 -5.58 -6.87
C TYR A 64 -3.11 -6.13 -7.58
N VAL A 65 -1.92 -5.86 -7.05
CA VAL A 65 -0.65 -6.08 -7.77
C VAL A 65 -0.24 -7.55 -7.86
N VAL A 66 -0.45 -8.33 -6.80
CA VAL A 66 0.08 -9.71 -6.76
C VAL A 66 -0.63 -10.63 -7.75
N ASN A 67 -1.91 -10.37 -8.04
CA ASN A 67 -2.72 -11.22 -8.89
C ASN A 67 -2.48 -11.00 -10.40
N VAL A 68 -1.90 -9.86 -10.79
CA VAL A 68 -1.69 -9.50 -12.20
C VAL A 68 -0.26 -9.76 -12.69
N ILE A 69 0.67 -10.06 -11.79
CA ILE A 69 2.07 -10.37 -12.15
C ILE A 69 2.21 -11.88 -12.40
N GLU A 70 2.22 -12.26 -13.68
CA GLU A 70 2.38 -13.66 -14.11
C GLU A 70 3.79 -14.19 -13.83
N ASP A 71 4.82 -13.42 -14.20
CA ASP A 71 6.22 -13.82 -14.02
C ASP A 71 6.56 -13.97 -12.54
N ARG A 72 7.02 -15.17 -12.17
CA ARG A 72 7.31 -15.49 -10.76
C ARG A 72 8.44 -14.63 -10.21
N ALA A 73 9.48 -14.36 -11.00
CA ALA A 73 10.63 -13.61 -10.53
C ALA A 73 10.27 -12.13 -10.32
N GLU A 74 9.46 -11.56 -11.19
CA GLU A 74 8.88 -10.23 -11.03
C GLU A 74 8.03 -10.14 -9.78
N ARG A 75 7.11 -11.10 -9.57
CA ARG A 75 6.26 -11.13 -8.38
C ARG A 75 7.09 -11.18 -7.10
N GLN A 76 8.15 -11.97 -7.06
CA GLN A 76 9.07 -12.03 -5.92
C GLN A 76 9.81 -10.69 -5.69
N ARG A 77 10.29 -10.03 -6.75
CA ARG A 77 10.94 -8.71 -6.64
C ARG A 77 9.96 -7.66 -6.12
N THR A 78 8.73 -7.64 -6.62
CA THR A 78 7.69 -6.71 -6.19
C THR A 78 7.34 -6.91 -4.71
N LEU A 79 7.13 -8.15 -4.27
CA LEU A 79 6.88 -8.44 -2.86
C LEU A 79 8.05 -8.01 -1.97
N LYS A 80 9.29 -8.30 -2.38
CA LYS A 80 10.49 -7.88 -1.64
C LYS A 80 10.58 -6.36 -1.56
N ARG A 81 10.32 -5.65 -2.65
CA ARG A 81 10.36 -4.18 -2.68
C ARG A 81 9.30 -3.56 -1.78
N ALA A 82 8.07 -4.08 -1.81
CA ALA A 82 7.00 -3.64 -0.93
C ALA A 82 7.35 -3.89 0.55
N TRP A 83 7.96 -5.03 0.86
CA TRP A 83 8.43 -5.34 2.21
C TRP A 83 9.53 -4.39 2.70
N GLU A 84 10.49 -4.02 1.85
CA GLU A 84 11.54 -3.05 2.19
C GLU A 84 10.99 -1.63 2.47
N LEU A 85 9.80 -1.32 1.94
CA LEU A 85 9.11 -0.05 2.17
C LEU A 85 8.21 -0.09 3.41
N ALA A 86 7.93 -1.27 3.97
CA ALA A 86 7.23 -1.37 5.23
C ALA A 86 8.17 -1.01 6.39
N LYS A 87 7.80 -0.01 7.19
CA LYS A 87 8.54 0.34 8.41
C LYS A 87 8.49 -0.85 9.37
N LYS A 88 9.61 -1.11 10.03
CA LYS A 88 9.68 -2.15 11.06
C LYS A 88 8.88 -1.70 12.28
N VAL A 89 7.92 -2.52 12.70
CA VAL A 89 7.31 -2.38 14.02
C VAL A 89 8.35 -2.91 15.03
N PHE A 90 9.02 -2.00 15.73
CA PHE A 90 9.81 -2.37 16.90
C PHE A 90 8.87 -2.28 18.12
N GLU A 91 8.52 -3.42 18.71
CA GLU A 91 7.96 -3.44 20.07
C GLU A 91 9.06 -3.00 21.05
N SER A 92 8.74 -2.03 21.91
CA SER A 92 9.58 -1.63 23.05
C SER A 92 9.19 -2.39 24.30
#